data_AF-A0A6N4AE56-F1
#
_entry.id   AF-A0A6N4AE56-F1
#
_cell.length_a   1.000
_cell.length_b   1.000
_cell.length_c   1.000
_cell.angle_alpha   90.00
_cell.angle_beta   90.00
_cell.angle_gamma   90.00
#
_symmetry.space_group_name_H-M   'P 1'
#
loop_
_entity.id
_entity.type
_entity.pdbx_description
1 polymer ?
#
loop_
_entity_poly.entity_id
_entity_poly.type
_entity_poly.pdbx_seq_one_letter_code
_entity_poly.pdbx_strand_id
1 'polypeptide(L)'
;MLYYLFDYLDQMDIPGTGVFQYITFRSGLAIILSLLISTVFGKKIINFLRRQQVGETVRELGLAGQNEKAGTPTMGGLIIIVATLVPVVLLAKLNNIYILLLIVTTLWMGTIGFIDDYIKIFKKDKEGLKGRFKVIGQVGLGLIVGTVLYFHPSVTVRTDTGNTNIFATNQTTVSAVPLEEKSTATTIPFFKDNEFDYAELLSWAGDNYKDYAWLIFIPVVIFIITAVSNGANLTDGIDGLAAGTSAISVIALGIFTFVSGNIIFSNYLNIMYIPNSGEMTVYIASFVGALVGFLWYNTYPATVFMGDTGSLTIGGIIAVLAIAVRKELMIPVLCGIFLAENLSVVLQVSYFKYTKKRFGEGRRIFLMSPLHHHYQKKGYHESKIVTRFWIVGILLAILSIVTLKLR
;
A
#
# COMPACT_ATOMS: atom_id res chain seq x y z
N MET A 1 8.24 18.51 -10.40
CA MET A 1 8.30 19.86 -11.02
C MET A 1 9.13 20.81 -10.17
N LEU A 2 8.84 20.98 -8.87
CA LEU A 2 9.70 21.77 -7.98
C LEU A 2 11.09 21.14 -7.84
N TYR A 3 11.21 19.82 -7.77
CA TYR A 3 12.53 19.17 -7.76
C TYR A 3 13.42 19.65 -8.93
N TYR A 4 12.92 19.56 -10.17
CA TYR A 4 13.68 19.98 -11.35
C TYR A 4 13.94 21.49 -11.41
N LEU A 5 13.02 22.29 -10.88
CA LEU A 5 13.22 23.74 -10.76
C LEU A 5 14.35 24.06 -9.78
N PHE A 6 14.32 23.48 -8.59
CA PHE A 6 15.35 23.70 -7.58
C PHE A 6 16.69 23.10 -7.97
N ASP A 7 16.70 21.98 -8.70
CA ASP A 7 17.90 21.41 -9.32
C ASP A 7 18.55 22.38 -10.32
N TYR A 8 17.73 23.01 -11.17
CA TYR A 8 18.19 24.04 -12.11
C TYR A 8 18.71 25.30 -11.39
N LEU A 9 18.04 25.75 -10.33
CA LEU A 9 18.47 26.91 -9.55
C LEU A 9 19.72 26.63 -8.72
N ASP A 10 19.94 25.37 -8.30
CA ASP A 10 21.16 24.93 -7.64
C ASP A 10 22.37 24.96 -8.57
N GLN A 11 22.17 24.61 -9.85
CA GLN A 11 23.19 24.78 -10.89
C GLN A 11 23.55 26.26 -11.15
N MET A 12 22.72 27.19 -10.67
CA MET A 12 22.97 28.64 -10.71
C MET A 12 23.54 29.19 -9.39
N ASP A 13 23.98 28.32 -8.47
CA ASP A 13 24.58 28.68 -7.17
C ASP A 13 23.67 29.56 -6.28
N ILE A 14 22.34 29.42 -6.39
CA ILE A 14 21.41 30.15 -5.54
C ILE A 14 21.43 29.58 -4.11
N PRO A 15 21.65 30.39 -3.06
CA PRO A 15 21.71 29.87 -1.69
C PRO A 15 20.40 29.18 -1.27
N GLY A 16 20.51 27.97 -0.72
CA GLY A 16 19.38 27.23 -0.14
C GLY A 16 18.58 26.37 -1.12
N THR A 17 19.00 26.23 -2.38
CA THR A 17 18.37 25.31 -3.34
C THR A 17 18.81 23.86 -3.13
N GLY A 18 20.06 23.64 -2.70
CA GLY A 18 20.64 22.32 -2.50
C GLY A 18 19.92 21.46 -1.45
N VAL A 19 19.14 22.05 -0.52
CA VAL A 19 18.34 21.24 0.42
C VAL A 19 17.30 20.36 -0.28
N PHE A 20 16.84 20.74 -1.48
CA PHE A 20 15.90 19.94 -2.28
C PHE A 20 16.54 18.69 -2.90
N GLN A 21 17.87 18.54 -2.86
CA GLN A 21 18.52 17.29 -3.29
C GLN A 21 18.34 16.17 -2.26
N TYR A 22 18.25 16.52 -0.97
CA TYR A 22 18.13 15.53 0.10
C TYR A 22 16.73 14.91 0.13
N ILE A 23 16.69 13.57 0.04
CA ILE A 23 15.45 12.77 0.10
C ILE A 23 14.71 13.03 1.42
N THR A 24 15.43 13.17 2.53
CA THR A 24 14.86 13.42 3.86
C THR A 24 14.11 14.75 3.92
N PHE A 25 14.71 15.82 3.39
CA PHE A 25 14.08 17.14 3.32
C PHE A 25 12.84 17.09 2.42
N ARG A 26 12.96 16.52 1.22
CA ARG A 26 11.83 16.37 0.28
C ARG A 26 10.70 15.54 0.87
N SER A 27 11.02 14.47 1.59
CA SER A 27 10.02 13.62 2.27
C SER A 27 9.32 14.39 3.40
N GLY A 28 10.07 15.13 4.21
CA GLY A 28 9.52 16.00 5.26
C GLY A 28 8.58 17.07 4.72
N LEU A 29 8.95 17.71 3.61
CA LEU A 29 8.09 18.68 2.94
C LEU A 29 6.86 18.01 2.31
N ALA A 30 7.00 16.81 1.74
CA ALA A 30 5.91 16.08 1.11
C ALA A 30 4.82 15.68 2.12
N ILE A 31 5.20 15.18 3.31
CA ILE A 31 4.24 14.83 4.36
C ILE A 31 3.50 16.06 4.89
N ILE A 32 4.22 17.18 5.12
CA ILE A 32 3.61 18.44 5.58
C ILE A 32 2.63 18.96 4.54
N LEU A 33 3.05 19.04 3.27
CA LEU A 33 2.21 19.55 2.19
C LEU A 33 0.97 18.66 1.99
N SER A 34 1.14 17.34 2.02
CA SER A 34 0.04 16.39 1.93
C SER A 34 -0.95 16.54 3.08
N LEU A 35 -0.46 16.65 4.32
CA LEU A 35 -1.30 16.87 5.50
C LEU A 35 -2.08 18.18 5.39
N LEU A 36 -1.44 19.28 4.95
CA LEU A 36 -2.09 20.56 4.74
C LEU A 36 -3.16 20.49 3.63
N ILE A 37 -2.86 19.81 2.52
CA ILE A 37 -3.82 19.63 1.44
C ILE A 37 -5.04 18.84 1.94
N SER A 38 -4.80 17.70 2.57
CA SER A 38 -5.88 16.84 3.07
C SER A 38 -6.70 17.52 4.17
N THR A 39 -6.07 18.20 5.13
CA THR A 39 -6.80 18.83 6.25
C THR A 39 -7.48 20.12 5.83
N VAL A 40 -6.85 21.01 5.06
CA VAL A 40 -7.44 22.31 4.70
C VAL A 40 -8.40 22.18 3.52
N PHE A 41 -7.97 21.54 2.43
CA PHE A 41 -8.78 21.41 1.22
C PHE A 41 -9.78 20.26 1.30
N GLY A 42 -9.54 19.26 2.17
CA GLY A 42 -10.48 18.16 2.41
C GLY A 42 -11.88 18.64 2.76
N LYS A 43 -12.04 19.68 3.60
CA LYS A 43 -13.36 20.25 3.93
C LYS A 43 -14.13 20.74 2.71
N LYS A 44 -13.45 21.32 1.71
CA LYS A 44 -14.11 21.77 0.46
C LYS A 44 -14.60 20.57 -0.35
N ILE A 45 -13.78 19.52 -0.45
CA ILE A 45 -14.13 18.28 -1.16
C ILE A 45 -15.30 17.58 -0.46
N ILE A 46 -15.29 17.48 0.87
CA ILE A 46 -16.38 16.88 1.66
C ILE A 46 -17.69 17.64 1.42
N ASN A 47 -17.66 18.98 1.46
CA ASN A 47 -18.86 19.79 1.20
C ASN A 47 -19.36 19.63 -0.24
N PHE A 48 -18.46 19.49 -1.21
CA PHE A 48 -18.80 19.21 -2.60
C PHE A 48 -19.50 17.85 -2.74
N LEU A 49 -18.91 16.79 -2.16
CA LEU A 49 -19.48 15.44 -2.17
C LEU A 49 -20.84 15.39 -1.47
N ARG A 50 -20.95 16.05 -0.31
CA ARG A 50 -22.21 16.15 0.44
C ARG A 50 -23.33 16.78 -0.38
N ARG A 51 -23.03 17.81 -1.18
CA ARG A 51 -24.02 18.45 -2.07
C ARG A 51 -24.45 17.55 -3.23
N GLN A 52 -23.58 16.66 -3.70
CA GLN A 52 -23.90 15.72 -4.77
C GLN A 52 -24.68 14.49 -4.29
N GLN A 53 -24.54 14.12 -3.02
CA GLN A 53 -25.11 12.90 -2.43
C GLN A 53 -26.33 13.18 -1.52
N VAL A 54 -26.95 14.37 -1.66
CA VAL A 54 -28.14 14.74 -0.87
C VAL A 54 -29.30 13.80 -1.21
N GLY A 55 -29.83 13.11 -0.19
CA GLY A 55 -30.99 12.21 -0.33
C GLY A 55 -30.64 10.72 -0.39
N GLU A 56 -29.39 10.33 -0.20
CA GLU A 56 -29.02 8.91 -0.07
C GLU A 56 -29.37 8.34 1.30
N THR A 57 -30.04 7.19 1.31
CA THR A 57 -30.32 6.41 2.52
C THR A 57 -29.19 5.42 2.77
N VAL A 58 -28.54 5.51 3.94
CA VAL A 58 -27.54 4.52 4.39
C VAL A 58 -28.22 3.15 4.53
N ARG A 59 -27.54 2.06 4.11
CA ARG A 59 -28.05 0.70 4.25
C ARG A 59 -28.18 0.31 5.73
N GLU A 60 -29.39 -0.04 6.17
CA GLU A 60 -29.63 -0.53 7.52
C GLU A 60 -29.00 -1.92 7.73
N LEU A 61 -28.00 -2.01 8.61
CA LEU A 61 -27.38 -3.27 9.04
C LEU A 61 -27.84 -3.70 10.45
N GLY A 62 -28.69 -2.88 11.10
CA GLY A 62 -29.17 -3.12 12.47
C GLY A 62 -28.02 -3.17 13.48
N LEU A 63 -27.05 -2.25 13.35
CA LEU A 63 -25.93 -2.09 14.28
C LEU A 63 -26.15 -0.80 15.10
N ALA A 64 -25.72 -0.80 16.36
CA ALA A 64 -25.79 0.37 17.23
C ALA A 64 -24.89 1.50 16.68
N GLY A 65 -25.39 2.74 16.66
CA GLY A 65 -24.64 3.91 16.15
C GLY A 65 -24.78 4.18 14.64
N GLN A 66 -25.51 3.35 13.87
CA GLN A 66 -25.68 3.59 12.42
C GLN A 66 -26.51 4.83 12.09
N ASN A 67 -27.49 5.17 12.92
CA ASN A 67 -28.33 6.35 12.71
C ASN A 67 -27.52 7.67 12.83
N GLU A 68 -26.43 7.66 13.60
CA GLU A 68 -25.52 8.81 13.75
C GLU A 68 -24.69 9.06 12.48
N LYS A 69 -24.61 8.07 11.57
CA LYS A 69 -23.84 8.12 10.32
C LYS A 69 -24.68 8.50 9.10
N ALA A 70 -25.96 8.79 9.29
CA ALA A 70 -26.85 9.20 8.21
C ALA A 70 -26.43 10.57 7.64
N GLY A 71 -26.25 10.64 6.32
CA GLY A 71 -25.86 11.87 5.63
C GLY A 71 -24.35 12.13 5.53
N THR A 72 -23.52 11.21 6.01
CA THR A 72 -22.07 11.25 5.78
C THR A 72 -21.75 10.88 4.32
N PRO A 73 -21.11 11.78 3.54
CA PRO A 73 -20.80 11.49 2.14
C PRO A 73 -19.73 10.40 2.00
N THR A 74 -19.77 9.63 0.92
CA THR A 74 -18.74 8.66 0.52
C THR A 74 -17.89 9.21 -0.64
N MET A 75 -16.92 8.43 -1.14
CA MET A 75 -15.86 8.83 -2.11
C MET A 75 -14.76 9.73 -1.54
N GLY A 76 -14.57 9.70 -0.22
CA GLY A 76 -13.51 10.44 0.46
C GLY A 76 -12.09 10.06 0.00
N GLY A 77 -11.92 8.91 -0.65
CA GLY A 77 -10.67 8.49 -1.29
C GLY A 77 -10.09 9.51 -2.28
N LEU A 78 -10.92 10.38 -2.89
CA LEU A 78 -10.45 11.48 -3.72
C LEU A 78 -9.52 12.44 -2.97
N ILE A 79 -9.78 12.67 -1.68
CA ILE A 79 -8.91 13.50 -0.82
C ILE A 79 -7.54 12.85 -0.71
N ILE A 80 -7.50 11.53 -0.49
CA ILE A 80 -6.26 10.76 -0.35
C ILE A 80 -5.46 10.80 -1.65
N ILE A 81 -6.11 10.59 -2.81
CA ILE A 81 -5.47 10.62 -4.12
C ILE A 81 -4.86 11.99 -4.41
N VAL A 82 -5.64 13.07 -4.24
CA VAL A 82 -5.17 14.44 -4.53
C VAL A 82 -4.04 14.85 -3.56
N ALA A 83 -4.22 14.60 -2.26
CA ALA A 83 -3.21 14.92 -1.25
C ALA A 83 -1.93 14.10 -1.42
N THR A 84 -1.99 12.93 -2.05
CA THR A 84 -0.80 12.13 -2.37
C THR A 84 -0.12 12.59 -3.65
N LEU A 85 -0.88 12.77 -4.75
CA LEU A 85 -0.29 13.04 -6.06
C LEU A 85 0.28 14.46 -6.19
N VAL A 86 -0.36 15.47 -5.58
CA VAL A 86 0.12 16.85 -5.70
C VAL A 86 1.54 17.01 -5.14
N PRO A 87 1.85 16.62 -3.89
CA PRO A 87 3.23 16.73 -3.38
C PRO A 87 4.20 15.82 -4.12
N VAL A 88 3.78 14.63 -4.57
CA VAL A 88 4.62 13.73 -5.38
C VAL A 88 5.04 14.39 -6.69
N VAL A 89 4.10 14.96 -7.45
CA VAL A 89 4.41 15.65 -8.71
C VAL A 89 5.34 16.84 -8.49
N LEU A 90 5.22 17.51 -7.34
CA LEU A 90 6.07 18.65 -7.02
C LEU A 90 7.48 18.20 -6.61
N LEU A 91 7.63 17.22 -5.71
CA LEU A 91 8.87 16.94 -4.97
C LEU A 91 9.58 15.64 -5.40
N ALA A 92 8.90 14.65 -5.97
CA ALA A 92 9.54 13.41 -6.39
C ALA A 92 10.23 13.54 -7.76
N LYS A 93 11.23 12.70 -8.00
CA LYS A 93 11.84 12.51 -9.33
C LYS A 93 10.90 11.70 -10.22
N LEU A 94 10.24 12.35 -11.18
CA LEU A 94 9.22 11.74 -12.04
C LEU A 94 9.79 10.81 -13.12
N ASN A 95 11.08 10.93 -13.41
CA ASN A 95 11.81 9.99 -14.26
C ASN A 95 12.12 8.66 -13.57
N ASN A 96 11.88 8.54 -12.26
CA ASN A 96 12.07 7.30 -11.53
C ASN A 96 10.93 6.30 -11.83
N ILE A 97 11.29 5.11 -12.30
CA ILE A 97 10.31 4.06 -12.67
C ILE A 97 9.41 3.65 -11.50
N TYR A 98 9.92 3.62 -10.27
CA TYR A 98 9.14 3.27 -9.08
C TYR A 98 8.09 4.35 -8.77
N ILE A 99 8.44 5.63 -8.91
CA ILE A 99 7.48 6.73 -8.76
C ILE A 99 6.41 6.67 -9.83
N LEU A 100 6.78 6.41 -11.09
CA LEU A 100 5.83 6.28 -12.18
C LEU A 100 4.85 5.12 -11.94
N LEU A 101 5.34 3.96 -11.49
CA LEU A 101 4.51 2.83 -11.11
C LEU A 101 3.51 3.19 -10.00
N LEU A 102 3.94 3.92 -8.98
CA LEU A 102 3.06 4.34 -7.87
C LEU A 102 2.02 5.38 -8.31
N ILE A 103 2.38 6.31 -9.19
CA ILE A 103 1.42 7.25 -9.79
C ILE A 103 0.38 6.49 -10.62
N VAL A 104 0.82 5.59 -11.50
CA VAL A 104 -0.07 4.74 -12.31
C VAL A 104 -0.98 3.91 -11.41
N THR A 105 -0.42 3.29 -10.36
CA THR A 105 -1.19 2.51 -9.38
C THR A 105 -2.29 3.34 -8.72
N THR A 106 -1.95 4.56 -8.28
CA THR A 106 -2.89 5.47 -7.61
C THR A 106 -4.04 5.86 -8.53
N LEU A 107 -3.72 6.26 -9.76
CA LEU A 107 -4.72 6.69 -10.73
C LEU A 107 -5.56 5.50 -11.22
N TRP A 108 -4.94 4.35 -11.47
CA TRP A 108 -5.62 3.16 -11.96
C TRP A 108 -6.62 2.60 -10.96
N MET A 109 -6.17 2.35 -9.73
CA MET A 109 -7.03 1.83 -8.66
C MET A 109 -8.05 2.88 -8.21
N GLY A 110 -7.64 4.14 -8.17
CA GLY A 110 -8.53 5.26 -7.87
C GLY A 110 -9.66 5.37 -8.89
N THR A 111 -9.36 5.19 -10.17
CA THR A 111 -10.38 5.21 -11.23
C THR A 111 -11.34 4.03 -11.11
N ILE A 112 -10.84 2.81 -10.86
CA ILE A 112 -11.70 1.64 -10.68
C ILE A 112 -12.66 1.83 -9.49
N GLY A 113 -12.13 2.27 -8.35
CA GLY A 113 -12.94 2.52 -7.17
C GLY A 113 -13.91 3.68 -7.35
N PHE A 114 -13.48 4.76 -8.03
CA PHE A 114 -14.34 5.90 -8.36
C PHE A 114 -15.49 5.50 -9.29
N ILE A 115 -15.23 4.70 -10.32
CA ILE A 115 -16.28 4.19 -11.22
C ILE A 115 -17.31 3.38 -10.41
N ASP A 116 -16.84 2.52 -9.50
CA ASP A 116 -17.73 1.73 -8.67
C ASP A 116 -18.59 2.57 -7.73
N ASP A 117 -17.97 3.48 -6.98
CA ASP A 117 -18.70 4.41 -6.10
C ASP A 117 -19.68 5.27 -6.93
N TYR A 118 -19.27 5.69 -8.13
CA TYR A 118 -20.10 6.52 -9.01
C TYR A 118 -21.35 5.77 -9.47
N ILE A 119 -21.22 4.49 -9.83
CA ILE A 119 -22.36 3.64 -10.19
C ILE A 119 -23.29 3.45 -8.98
N LYS A 120 -22.74 3.15 -7.80
CA LYS A 120 -23.52 2.96 -6.57
C LYS A 120 -24.40 4.16 -6.24
N ILE A 121 -23.83 5.35 -6.38
CA ILE A 121 -24.44 6.60 -5.95
C ILE A 121 -25.31 7.20 -7.04
N PHE A 122 -24.70 7.53 -8.18
CA PHE A 122 -25.37 8.33 -9.21
C PHE A 122 -26.31 7.49 -10.07
N LYS A 123 -26.02 6.20 -10.26
CA LYS A 123 -26.93 5.28 -10.98
C LYS A 123 -27.90 4.55 -10.07
N LYS A 124 -27.81 4.75 -8.75
CA LYS A 124 -28.64 4.10 -7.71
C LYS A 124 -28.63 2.56 -7.78
N ASP A 125 -27.58 1.98 -8.35
CA ASP A 125 -27.39 0.54 -8.42
C ASP A 125 -26.60 0.08 -7.19
N LYS A 126 -27.32 -0.45 -6.19
CA LYS A 126 -26.74 -0.85 -4.90
C LYS A 126 -25.73 -2.00 -5.02
N GLU A 127 -25.70 -2.73 -6.13
CA GLU A 127 -24.68 -3.76 -6.37
C GLU A 127 -23.34 -3.16 -6.82
N GLY A 128 -23.35 -1.94 -7.36
CA GLY A 128 -22.19 -1.27 -7.91
C GLY A 128 -21.63 -1.95 -9.16
N LEU A 129 -20.34 -1.75 -9.42
CA LEU A 129 -19.62 -2.45 -10.47
C LEU A 129 -19.54 -3.95 -10.12
N LYS A 130 -19.97 -4.81 -11.04
CA LYS A 130 -19.88 -6.27 -10.85
C LYS A 130 -18.48 -6.65 -10.42
N GLY A 131 -18.37 -7.45 -9.35
CA GLY A 131 -17.07 -7.80 -8.74
C GLY A 131 -16.02 -8.34 -9.73
N ARG A 132 -16.45 -8.98 -10.82
CA ARG A 132 -15.55 -9.44 -11.91
C ARG A 132 -14.78 -8.28 -12.55
N PHE A 133 -15.40 -7.13 -12.78
CA PHE A 133 -14.71 -5.97 -13.40
C PHE A 133 -13.72 -5.31 -12.44
N LYS A 134 -13.99 -5.31 -11.13
CA LYS A 134 -13.02 -4.87 -10.12
C LYS A 134 -11.78 -5.75 -10.14
N VAL A 135 -11.97 -7.07 -10.16
CA VAL A 135 -10.88 -8.05 -10.24
C VAL A 135 -10.13 -7.92 -11.56
N ILE A 136 -10.81 -7.74 -12.70
CA ILE A 136 -10.14 -7.51 -14.00
C ILE A 136 -9.25 -6.25 -13.93
N GLY A 137 -9.73 -5.18 -13.29
CA GLY A 137 -8.94 -3.98 -13.07
C GLY A 137 -7.69 -4.23 -12.20
N GLN A 138 -7.84 -4.99 -11.10
CA GLN A 138 -6.72 -5.40 -10.23
C GLN A 138 -5.70 -6.29 -10.97
N VAL A 139 -6.19 -7.23 -11.78
CA VAL A 139 -5.36 -8.08 -12.65
C VAL A 139 -4.59 -7.23 -13.67
N GLY A 140 -5.26 -6.26 -14.30
CA GLY A 140 -4.63 -5.32 -15.23
C GLY A 140 -3.49 -4.53 -14.59
N LEU A 141 -3.69 -4.03 -13.36
CA LEU A 141 -2.61 -3.40 -12.60
C LEU A 141 -1.46 -4.38 -12.32
N GLY A 142 -1.77 -5.61 -11.90
CA GLY A 142 -0.76 -6.61 -11.62
C GLY A 142 0.07 -7.01 -12.85
N LEU A 143 -0.55 -7.04 -14.03
CA LEU A 143 0.16 -7.21 -15.30
C LEU A 143 1.12 -6.06 -15.57
N ILE A 144 0.68 -4.81 -15.42
CA ILE A 144 1.52 -3.62 -15.61
C ILE A 144 2.72 -3.66 -14.65
N VAL A 145 2.46 -3.83 -13.35
CA VAL A 145 3.49 -3.82 -12.31
C VAL A 145 4.46 -4.98 -12.49
N GLY A 146 3.95 -6.21 -12.68
CA GLY A 146 4.77 -7.40 -12.86
C GLY A 146 5.65 -7.32 -14.11
N THR A 147 5.09 -6.83 -15.22
CA THR A 147 5.84 -6.66 -16.48
C THR A 147 6.94 -5.60 -16.33
N VAL A 148 6.61 -4.44 -15.76
CA VAL A 148 7.61 -3.36 -15.59
C VAL A 148 8.72 -3.81 -14.63
N LEU A 149 8.38 -4.40 -13.49
CA LEU A 149 9.39 -4.83 -12.51
C LEU A 149 10.28 -5.97 -12.99
N TYR A 150 9.84 -6.77 -13.97
CA TYR A 150 10.64 -7.84 -14.55
C TYR A 150 11.46 -7.38 -15.77
N PHE A 151 10.83 -6.67 -16.71
CA PHE A 151 11.45 -6.35 -18.00
C PHE A 151 12.19 -5.00 -18.00
N HIS A 152 11.83 -4.04 -17.16
CA HIS A 152 12.44 -2.70 -17.22
C HIS A 152 13.92 -2.73 -16.78
N PRO A 153 14.84 -2.11 -17.56
CA PRO A 153 16.29 -2.20 -17.29
C PRO A 153 16.72 -1.50 -16.00
N SER A 154 16.00 -0.45 -15.57
CA SER A 154 16.33 0.28 -14.34
C SER A 154 15.90 -0.41 -13.04
N VAL A 155 15.27 -1.58 -13.11
CA VAL A 155 14.89 -2.37 -11.94
C VAL A 155 15.94 -3.46 -11.74
N THR A 156 16.94 -3.13 -10.93
CA THR A 156 18.08 -4.01 -10.61
C THR A 156 18.20 -4.20 -9.11
N VAL A 157 18.96 -5.22 -8.73
CA VAL A 157 19.29 -5.55 -7.36
C VAL A 157 20.80 -5.69 -7.26
N ARG A 158 21.40 -5.24 -6.14
CA ARG A 158 22.78 -5.58 -5.80
C ARG A 158 22.81 -6.62 -4.68
N THR A 159 23.41 -7.77 -4.95
CA THR A 159 23.51 -8.93 -4.05
C THR A 159 24.86 -8.96 -3.30
N ASP A 160 25.95 -8.54 -3.94
CA ASP A 160 27.29 -8.52 -3.32
C ASP A 160 27.59 -7.20 -2.62
N THR A 161 27.26 -7.13 -1.34
CA THR A 161 27.70 -6.02 -0.47
C THR A 161 28.51 -6.43 0.75
N GLY A 162 28.82 -7.73 0.88
CA GLY A 162 29.54 -8.30 2.01
C GLY A 162 31.06 -8.11 2.02
N ASN A 163 31.70 -7.67 0.94
CA ASN A 163 33.17 -7.61 0.85
C ASN A 163 33.79 -6.23 0.55
N THR A 164 32.98 -5.19 0.33
CA THR A 164 33.52 -3.83 0.17
C THR A 164 33.64 -3.16 1.54
N ASN A 165 34.82 -3.25 2.15
CA ASN A 165 35.22 -2.38 3.25
C ASN A 165 35.32 -0.93 2.74
N ILE A 166 34.22 -0.19 2.73
CA ILE A 166 34.18 1.23 2.29
C ILE A 166 35.08 2.12 3.18
N PHE A 167 35.46 1.64 4.37
CA PHE A 167 36.29 2.35 5.35
C PHE A 167 37.75 1.84 5.47
N ALA A 168 38.16 0.86 4.66
CA ALA A 168 39.56 0.41 4.65
C ALA A 168 40.44 1.41 3.90
N THR A 169 41.07 2.30 4.67
CA THR A 169 42.07 3.28 4.25
C THR A 169 43.31 2.57 3.65
N ASN A 170 43.80 3.07 2.50
CA ASN A 170 45.15 2.90 1.93
C ASN A 170 45.56 1.63 1.14
N GLN A 171 44.75 1.06 0.25
CA GLN A 171 45.30 0.28 -0.88
C GLN A 171 44.57 0.51 -2.19
N THR A 172 45.34 0.85 -3.24
CA THR A 172 44.99 0.86 -4.65
C THR A 172 44.72 -0.56 -5.15
N THR A 173 43.59 -1.13 -4.76
CA THR A 173 42.95 -2.21 -5.49
C THR A 173 41.54 -1.73 -5.79
N VAL A 174 41.30 -1.39 -7.06
CA VAL A 174 39.95 -1.15 -7.58
C VAL A 174 39.21 -2.47 -7.48
N SER A 175 38.59 -2.74 -6.33
CA SER A 175 37.66 -3.84 -6.18
C SER A 175 36.56 -3.63 -7.23
N ALA A 176 36.34 -4.65 -8.06
CA ALA A 176 35.40 -4.62 -9.17
C ALA A 176 34.07 -4.02 -8.71
N VAL A 177 33.55 -3.05 -9.48
CA VAL A 177 32.24 -2.47 -9.25
C VAL A 177 31.24 -3.62 -9.14
N PRO A 178 30.53 -3.79 -8.00
CA PRO A 178 29.57 -4.87 -7.85
C PRO A 178 28.52 -4.74 -8.97
N LEU A 179 28.32 -5.84 -9.70
CA LEU A 179 27.47 -5.89 -10.88
C LEU A 179 26.01 -5.68 -10.45
N GLU A 180 25.32 -4.76 -11.12
CA GLU A 180 23.87 -4.65 -11.00
C GLU A 180 23.23 -5.77 -11.81
N GLU A 181 22.54 -6.69 -11.14
CA GLU A 181 21.89 -7.82 -11.79
C GLU A 181 20.37 -7.68 -11.74
N LYS A 182 19.71 -8.19 -12.80
CA LYS A 182 18.26 -8.37 -12.78
C LYS A 182 17.94 -9.61 -11.96
N SER A 183 17.07 -9.45 -10.98
CA SER A 183 16.66 -10.54 -10.11
C SER A 183 15.17 -10.48 -9.78
N THR A 184 14.54 -11.65 -9.73
CA THR A 184 13.22 -11.87 -9.14
C THR A 184 13.31 -12.25 -7.67
N ALA A 185 14.48 -12.12 -7.05
CA ALA A 185 14.66 -12.43 -5.64
C ALA A 185 13.81 -11.54 -4.72
N THR A 186 13.30 -12.18 -3.68
CA THR A 186 12.53 -11.58 -2.59
C THR A 186 13.06 -12.08 -1.24
N THR A 187 12.69 -11.42 -0.15
CA THR A 187 13.12 -11.81 1.20
C THR A 187 12.07 -12.67 1.89
N ILE A 188 12.38 -13.91 2.29
CA ILE A 188 11.49 -14.75 3.12
C ILE A 188 11.56 -14.27 4.58
N PRO A 189 10.43 -14.00 5.27
CA PRO A 189 10.48 -13.55 6.66
C PRO A 189 10.98 -14.66 7.60
N PHE A 190 11.68 -14.28 8.68
CA PHE A 190 12.02 -15.15 9.82
C PHE A 190 13.04 -16.29 9.57
N PHE A 191 13.74 -16.31 8.43
CA PHE A 191 14.81 -17.28 8.16
C PHE A 191 16.18 -16.59 7.98
N LYS A 192 17.28 -17.31 8.25
CA LYS A 192 18.65 -16.90 7.89
C LYS A 192 18.92 -17.26 6.42
N ASP A 193 19.75 -16.49 5.70
CA ASP A 193 20.04 -16.70 4.27
C ASP A 193 18.79 -16.85 3.39
N ASN A 194 17.82 -15.99 3.66
CA ASN A 194 16.42 -16.02 3.24
C ASN A 194 16.15 -15.23 1.96
N GLU A 195 17.08 -15.25 1.01
CA GLU A 195 16.80 -14.77 -0.34
C GLU A 195 16.14 -15.90 -1.13
N PHE A 196 14.99 -15.61 -1.70
CA PHE A 196 14.23 -16.57 -2.50
C PHE A 196 14.00 -15.99 -3.87
N ASP A 197 14.50 -16.67 -4.90
CA ASP A 197 14.24 -16.29 -6.27
C ASP A 197 13.03 -17.07 -6.81
N TYR A 198 12.01 -16.35 -7.29
CA TYR A 198 10.86 -16.99 -7.95
C TYR A 198 11.26 -17.87 -9.14
N ALA A 199 12.43 -17.63 -9.76
CA ALA A 199 12.97 -18.48 -10.79
C ALA A 199 13.24 -19.92 -10.31
N GLU A 200 13.60 -20.13 -9.03
CA GLU A 200 13.91 -21.45 -8.48
C GLU A 200 12.73 -22.42 -8.54
N LEU A 201 11.49 -21.90 -8.54
CA LEU A 201 10.28 -22.72 -8.71
C LEU A 201 10.17 -23.35 -10.11
N LEU A 202 10.94 -22.86 -11.08
CA LEU A 202 11.05 -23.42 -12.43
C LEU A 202 12.33 -24.24 -12.63
N SER A 203 13.15 -24.47 -11.58
CA SER A 203 14.39 -25.25 -11.68
C SER A 203 14.20 -26.65 -12.27
N TRP A 204 13.01 -27.23 -12.13
CA TRP A 204 12.64 -28.51 -12.73
C TRP A 204 12.44 -28.47 -14.26
N ALA A 205 12.33 -27.28 -14.87
CA ALA A 205 12.00 -27.08 -16.28
C ALA A 205 13.23 -27.05 -17.22
N GLY A 206 14.44 -27.33 -16.70
CA GLY A 206 15.69 -27.40 -17.47
C GLY A 206 16.54 -26.13 -17.36
N ASP A 207 17.71 -26.11 -18.02
CA ASP A 207 18.79 -25.15 -17.74
C ASP A 207 18.47 -23.66 -18.03
N ASN A 208 17.46 -23.38 -18.88
CA ASN A 208 17.04 -22.01 -19.23
C ASN A 208 15.87 -21.48 -18.38
N TYR A 209 15.62 -22.06 -17.20
CA TYR A 209 14.44 -21.74 -16.39
C TYR A 209 14.34 -20.26 -15.96
N LYS A 210 15.47 -19.56 -15.83
CA LYS A 210 15.52 -18.15 -15.39
C LYS A 210 14.83 -17.20 -16.37
N ASP A 211 14.90 -17.48 -17.67
CA ASP A 211 14.25 -16.68 -18.71
C ASP A 211 12.72 -16.76 -18.66
N TYR A 212 12.18 -17.80 -18.01
CA TYR A 212 10.75 -18.04 -17.85
C TYR A 212 10.20 -17.62 -16.49
N ALA A 213 11.03 -17.03 -15.60
CA ALA A 213 10.62 -16.65 -14.25
C ALA A 213 9.41 -15.69 -14.21
N TRP A 214 9.20 -14.89 -15.26
CA TRP A 214 8.02 -14.03 -15.41
C TRP A 214 6.69 -14.80 -15.38
N LEU A 215 6.66 -16.07 -15.81
CA LEU A 215 5.46 -16.92 -15.78
C LEU A 215 4.96 -17.19 -14.37
N ILE A 216 5.83 -17.12 -13.36
CA ILE A 216 5.46 -17.29 -11.95
C ILE A 216 5.36 -15.92 -11.28
N PHE A 217 6.34 -15.04 -11.51
CA PHE A 217 6.40 -13.74 -10.86
C PHE A 217 5.15 -12.89 -11.13
N ILE A 218 4.70 -12.81 -12.38
CA ILE A 218 3.53 -11.98 -12.74
C ILE A 218 2.23 -12.48 -12.09
N PRO A 219 1.87 -13.78 -12.14
CA PRO A 219 0.72 -14.29 -11.39
C PRO A 219 0.79 -14.05 -9.89
N VAL A 220 1.97 -14.16 -9.28
CA VAL A 220 2.16 -13.87 -7.84
C VAL A 220 1.89 -12.38 -7.55
N VAL A 221 2.43 -11.48 -8.37
CA VAL A 221 2.15 -10.03 -8.28
C VAL A 221 0.66 -9.72 -8.41
N ILE A 222 -0.01 -10.32 -9.39
CA ILE A 222 -1.47 -10.18 -9.58
C ILE A 222 -2.23 -10.65 -8.34
N PHE A 223 -1.87 -11.82 -7.81
CA PHE A 223 -2.50 -12.38 -6.62
C PHE A 223 -2.34 -11.45 -5.41
N ILE A 224 -1.13 -10.95 -5.16
CA ILE A 224 -0.84 -10.05 -4.03
C ILE A 224 -1.65 -8.75 -4.15
N ILE A 225 -1.60 -8.07 -5.32
CA ILE A 225 -2.34 -6.82 -5.54
C ILE A 225 -3.84 -7.04 -5.33
N THR A 226 -4.39 -8.12 -5.87
CA THR A 226 -5.81 -8.46 -5.73
C THR A 226 -6.15 -8.75 -4.25
N ALA A 227 -5.33 -9.52 -3.55
CA ALA A 227 -5.58 -9.91 -2.17
C ALA A 227 -5.52 -8.71 -1.20
N VAL A 228 -4.51 -7.85 -1.33
CA VAL A 228 -4.32 -6.68 -0.47
C VAL A 228 -5.36 -5.59 -0.77
N SER A 229 -5.66 -5.32 -2.04
CA SER A 229 -6.68 -4.34 -2.44
C SER A 229 -8.07 -4.73 -1.93
N ASN A 230 -8.46 -6.00 -2.07
CA ASN A 230 -9.73 -6.48 -1.50
C ASN A 230 -9.69 -6.55 0.03
N GLY A 231 -8.55 -6.90 0.63
CA GLY A 231 -8.39 -6.88 2.09
C GLY A 231 -8.58 -5.48 2.69
N ALA A 232 -8.02 -4.44 2.04
CA ALA A 232 -8.21 -3.05 2.44
C ALA A 232 -9.67 -2.60 2.27
N ASN A 233 -10.33 -2.97 1.16
CA ASN A 233 -11.76 -2.70 0.94
C ASN A 233 -12.65 -3.35 2.01
N LEU A 234 -12.40 -4.61 2.37
CA LEU A 234 -13.14 -5.29 3.43
C LEU A 234 -12.88 -4.67 4.82
N THR A 235 -11.74 -4.03 5.03
CA THR A 235 -11.37 -3.39 6.30
C THR A 235 -12.03 -2.00 6.45
N ASP A 236 -12.49 -1.37 5.36
CA ASP A 236 -13.16 -0.07 5.35
C ASP A 236 -14.65 -0.17 5.75
N GLY A 237 -14.92 -0.84 6.88
CA GLY A 237 -16.28 -1.05 7.42
C GLY A 237 -16.58 -0.27 8.71
N ILE A 238 -15.55 0.31 9.35
CA ILE A 238 -15.67 1.15 10.55
C ILE A 238 -14.77 2.38 10.41
N ASP A 239 -15.25 3.51 10.90
CA ASP A 239 -14.61 4.82 10.95
C ASP A 239 -13.15 4.74 11.44
N GLY A 240 -12.21 5.16 10.59
CA GLY A 240 -10.77 5.21 10.91
C GLY A 240 -10.03 3.87 10.84
N LEU A 241 -10.72 2.73 10.67
CA LEU A 241 -10.05 1.42 10.70
C LEU A 241 -9.09 1.25 9.52
N ALA A 242 -9.59 1.35 8.28
CA ALA A 242 -8.77 1.15 7.08
C ALA A 242 -7.67 2.19 6.96
N ALA A 243 -7.97 3.49 7.09
CA ALA A 243 -6.97 4.55 6.96
C ALA A 243 -5.85 4.44 8.01
N GLY A 244 -6.18 4.18 9.27
CA GLY A 244 -5.19 4.08 10.35
C GLY A 244 -4.32 2.83 10.26
N THR A 245 -4.92 1.67 10.00
CA THR A 245 -4.14 0.43 9.80
C THR A 245 -3.22 0.52 8.58
N SER A 246 -3.68 1.18 7.51
CA SER A 246 -2.87 1.47 6.32
C SER A 246 -1.70 2.39 6.62
N ALA A 247 -1.92 3.48 7.37
CA ALA A 247 -0.85 4.41 7.72
C ALA A 247 0.28 3.69 8.49
N ILE A 248 -0.07 2.79 9.41
CA ILE A 248 0.91 1.97 10.15
C ILE A 248 1.73 1.09 9.19
N SER A 249 1.08 0.33 8.30
CA SER A 249 1.77 -0.54 7.33
C SER A 249 2.66 0.25 6.36
N VAL A 250 2.17 1.40 5.90
CA VAL A 250 2.89 2.28 4.96
C VAL A 250 4.12 2.93 5.61
N ILE A 251 4.05 3.32 6.89
CA ILE A 251 5.21 3.83 7.63
C ILE A 251 6.31 2.77 7.73
N ALA A 252 5.95 1.52 8.03
CA ALA A 252 6.92 0.42 8.05
C ALA A 252 7.52 0.16 6.65
N LEU A 253 6.72 0.23 5.58
CA LEU A 253 7.23 0.22 4.19
C LEU A 253 8.16 1.40 3.89
N GLY A 254 7.91 2.57 4.45
CA GLY A 254 8.78 3.74 4.37
C GLY A 254 10.15 3.47 4.97
N ILE A 255 10.20 2.81 6.12
CA ILE A 255 11.45 2.39 6.76
C ILE A 255 12.18 1.38 5.87
N PHE A 256 11.51 0.33 5.38
CA PHE A 256 12.14 -0.64 4.46
C PHE A 256 12.71 0.03 3.21
N THR A 257 11.94 0.93 2.60
CA THR A 257 12.33 1.68 1.40
C THR A 257 13.57 2.53 1.66
N PHE A 258 13.57 3.28 2.77
CA PHE A 258 14.67 4.18 3.10
C PHE A 258 15.98 3.43 3.35
N VAL A 259 15.89 2.28 4.04
CA VAL A 259 17.04 1.43 4.33
C VAL A 259 17.53 0.70 3.07
N SER A 260 16.65 0.06 2.30
CA SER A 260 17.00 -0.64 1.06
C SER A 260 17.49 0.29 -0.04
N GLY A 261 17.09 1.57 0.00
CA GLY A 261 17.55 2.60 -0.94
C GLY A 261 18.87 3.27 -0.58
N ASN A 262 19.49 2.91 0.55
CA ASN A 262 20.76 3.48 1.01
C ASN A 262 21.83 2.38 1.16
N ILE A 263 22.91 2.49 0.39
CA ILE A 263 24.00 1.49 0.35
C ILE A 263 24.58 1.23 1.75
N ILE A 264 24.76 2.27 2.57
CA ILE A 264 25.38 2.11 3.89
C ILE A 264 24.45 1.30 4.81
N PHE A 265 23.16 1.63 4.83
CA PHE A 265 22.19 0.95 5.68
C PHE A 265 21.86 -0.45 5.19
N SER A 266 21.76 -0.65 3.87
CA SER A 266 21.53 -1.98 3.30
C SER A 266 22.67 -2.92 3.65
N ASN A 267 23.92 -2.45 3.61
CA ASN A 267 25.10 -3.25 3.95
C ASN A 267 25.15 -3.55 5.45
N TYR A 268 24.90 -2.53 6.28
CA TYR A 268 24.90 -2.69 7.74
C TYR A 268 23.86 -3.70 8.22
N LEU A 269 22.68 -3.71 7.60
CA LEU A 269 21.59 -4.66 7.93
C LEU A 269 21.64 -5.96 7.12
N ASN A 270 22.64 -6.13 6.24
CA ASN A 270 22.75 -7.27 5.34
C ASN A 270 21.45 -7.56 4.55
N ILE A 271 20.88 -6.49 3.99
CA ILE A 271 19.69 -6.57 3.14
C ILE A 271 20.01 -6.15 1.71
N MET A 272 19.20 -6.66 0.79
CA MET A 272 19.20 -6.30 -0.61
C MET A 272 19.16 -4.78 -0.82
N TYR A 273 20.17 -4.25 -1.52
CA TYR A 273 20.19 -2.88 -1.99
C TYR A 273 19.42 -2.75 -3.30
N ILE A 274 18.48 -1.81 -3.34
CA ILE A 274 17.65 -1.53 -4.51
C ILE A 274 17.97 -0.11 -5.00
N PRO A 275 18.73 0.05 -6.09
CA PRO A 275 19.08 1.36 -6.62
C PRO A 275 17.85 2.23 -6.89
N ASN A 276 17.96 3.53 -6.61
CA ASN A 276 16.91 4.52 -6.84
C ASN A 276 15.59 4.30 -6.08
N SER A 277 15.46 3.25 -5.27
CA SER A 277 14.24 2.99 -4.48
C SER A 277 13.97 4.06 -3.42
N GLY A 278 14.99 4.79 -2.96
CA GLY A 278 14.86 5.86 -1.98
C GLY A 278 13.92 7.01 -2.39
N GLU A 279 13.67 7.21 -3.69
CA GLU A 279 12.68 8.19 -4.15
C GLU A 279 11.26 7.81 -3.69
N MET A 280 10.96 6.51 -3.57
CA MET A 280 9.67 6.05 -3.04
C MET A 280 9.42 6.54 -1.61
N THR A 281 10.46 6.89 -0.83
CA THR A 281 10.28 7.50 0.50
C THR A 281 9.53 8.84 0.43
N VAL A 282 9.76 9.64 -0.62
CA VAL A 282 9.04 10.92 -0.83
C VAL A 282 7.55 10.65 -1.11
N TYR A 283 7.28 9.63 -1.94
CA TYR A 283 5.92 9.20 -2.22
C TYR A 283 5.22 8.68 -0.96
N ILE A 284 5.89 7.81 -0.21
CA ILE A 284 5.38 7.24 1.04
C ILE A 284 5.08 8.34 2.05
N ALA A 285 5.98 9.32 2.22
CA ALA A 285 5.76 10.44 3.11
C ALA A 285 4.51 11.26 2.72
N SER A 286 4.32 11.53 1.43
CA SER A 286 3.11 12.17 0.92
C SER A 286 1.87 11.32 1.19
N PHE A 287 1.94 10.01 0.96
CA PHE A 287 0.80 9.11 1.16
C PHE A 287 0.43 8.98 2.64
N VAL A 288 1.41 8.86 3.54
CA VAL A 288 1.18 8.88 5.00
C VAL A 288 0.52 10.20 5.42
N GLY A 289 1.00 11.34 4.92
CA GLY A 289 0.38 12.64 5.18
C GLY A 289 -1.08 12.71 4.74
N ALA A 290 -1.40 12.07 3.62
CA ALA A 290 -2.76 12.03 3.08
C ALA A 290 -3.67 11.13 3.92
N LEU A 291 -3.17 9.97 4.36
CA LEU A 291 -3.90 9.05 5.24
C LEU A 291 -4.17 9.68 6.61
N VAL A 292 -3.16 10.28 7.23
CA VAL A 292 -3.29 10.97 8.52
C VAL A 292 -4.20 12.19 8.39
N GLY A 293 -4.06 12.97 7.32
CA GLY A 293 -4.95 14.09 7.06
C GLY A 293 -6.38 13.68 6.75
N PHE A 294 -6.60 12.49 6.17
CA PHE A 294 -7.93 11.94 5.94
C PHE A 294 -8.56 11.42 7.25
N LEU A 295 -7.76 10.80 8.12
CA LEU A 295 -8.18 10.38 9.47
C LEU A 295 -8.76 11.52 10.30
N TRP A 296 -8.28 12.75 10.11
CA TRP A 296 -8.86 13.94 10.74
C TRP A 296 -10.37 14.06 10.54
N TYR A 297 -10.87 13.60 9.38
CA TYR A 297 -12.28 13.62 9.01
C TYR A 297 -12.99 12.27 9.17
N ASN A 298 -12.24 11.17 9.15
CA ASN A 298 -12.76 9.82 9.12
C ASN A 298 -12.75 9.11 10.49
N THR A 299 -12.09 9.68 11.50
CA THR A 299 -12.16 9.18 12.89
C THR A 299 -13.59 9.30 13.42
N TYR A 300 -14.02 8.33 14.23
CA TYR A 300 -15.37 8.31 14.81
C TYR A 300 -15.70 9.59 15.60
N PRO A 301 -16.87 10.22 15.38
CA PRO A 301 -17.84 9.95 14.31
C PRO A 301 -17.40 10.49 12.94
N ALA A 302 -17.39 9.65 11.90
CA ALA A 302 -16.88 10.05 10.59
C ALA A 302 -17.74 11.11 9.88
N THR A 303 -17.06 12.11 9.33
CA THR A 303 -17.66 13.18 8.48
C THR A 303 -17.54 12.90 6.98
N VAL A 304 -16.77 11.88 6.61
CA VAL A 304 -16.64 11.36 5.24
C VAL A 304 -16.24 9.88 5.28
N PHE A 305 -16.82 9.08 4.39
CA PHE A 305 -16.42 7.69 4.14
C PHE A 305 -15.45 7.59 2.97
N MET A 306 -14.50 6.67 3.07
CA MET A 306 -13.44 6.53 2.09
C MET A 306 -13.98 6.00 0.75
N GLY A 307 -14.87 5.01 0.80
CA GLY A 307 -15.46 4.39 -0.38
C GLY A 307 -14.49 3.45 -1.09
N ASP A 308 -14.96 2.80 -2.16
CA ASP A 308 -14.13 1.91 -2.97
C ASP A 308 -12.99 2.68 -3.64
N THR A 309 -13.21 3.98 -3.95
CA THR A 309 -12.19 4.91 -4.48
C THR A 309 -10.93 4.91 -3.62
N GLY A 310 -11.07 5.04 -2.30
CA GLY A 310 -9.91 5.10 -1.41
C GLY A 310 -9.40 3.72 -1.04
N SER A 311 -10.29 2.82 -0.63
CA SER A 311 -9.88 1.54 -0.07
C SER A 311 -9.15 0.63 -1.08
N LEU A 312 -9.62 0.58 -2.34
CA LEU A 312 -8.94 -0.16 -3.40
C LEU A 312 -7.58 0.46 -3.75
N THR A 313 -7.51 1.79 -3.77
CA THR A 313 -6.29 2.56 -4.03
C THR A 313 -5.23 2.30 -2.98
N ILE A 314 -5.61 2.36 -1.70
CA ILE A 314 -4.70 2.15 -0.59
C ILE A 314 -4.10 0.74 -0.63
N GLY A 315 -4.93 -0.28 -0.76
CA GLY A 315 -4.42 -1.65 -0.82
C GLY A 315 -3.57 -1.91 -2.07
N GLY A 316 -3.91 -1.30 -3.21
CA GLY A 316 -3.08 -1.34 -4.42
C GLY A 316 -1.70 -0.71 -4.22
N ILE A 317 -1.64 0.49 -3.63
CA ILE A 317 -0.38 1.19 -3.32
C ILE A 317 0.48 0.36 -2.37
N ILE A 318 -0.10 -0.17 -1.29
CA ILE A 318 0.62 -0.99 -0.30
C ILE A 318 1.22 -2.24 -0.96
N ALA A 319 0.45 -2.94 -1.80
CA ALA A 319 0.94 -4.09 -2.54
C ALA A 319 2.11 -3.73 -3.46
N VAL A 320 1.97 -2.68 -4.26
CA VAL A 320 3.01 -2.26 -5.20
C VAL A 320 4.28 -1.80 -4.48
N LEU A 321 4.16 -1.06 -3.36
CA LEU A 321 5.30 -0.69 -2.53
C LEU A 321 6.03 -1.92 -1.97
N ALA A 322 5.30 -2.88 -1.42
CA ALA A 322 5.90 -4.09 -0.86
C ALA A 322 6.64 -4.91 -1.92
N ILE A 323 6.07 -5.05 -3.12
CA ILE A 323 6.70 -5.75 -4.24
C ILE A 323 7.91 -4.97 -4.76
N ALA A 324 7.82 -3.64 -4.90
CA ALA A 324 8.91 -2.80 -5.38
C ALA A 324 10.13 -2.81 -4.45
N VAL A 325 9.91 -2.97 -3.14
CA VAL A 325 10.97 -3.06 -2.12
C VAL A 325 11.43 -4.51 -1.88
N ARG A 326 10.90 -5.49 -2.64
CA ARG A 326 11.22 -6.93 -2.50
C ARG A 326 10.89 -7.50 -1.11
N LYS A 327 9.80 -7.00 -0.51
CA LYS A 327 9.28 -7.38 0.82
C LYS A 327 7.84 -7.90 0.75
N GLU A 328 7.39 -8.35 -0.41
CA GLU A 328 6.04 -8.86 -0.63
C GLU A 328 5.68 -10.05 0.27
N LEU A 329 6.64 -10.91 0.61
CA LEU A 329 6.41 -12.02 1.55
C LEU A 329 6.21 -11.54 3.00
N MET A 330 6.50 -10.26 3.32
CA MET A 330 6.16 -9.67 4.63
C MET A 330 4.69 -9.29 4.73
N ILE A 331 3.97 -9.16 3.60
CA ILE A 331 2.58 -8.64 3.58
C ILE A 331 1.65 -9.38 4.55
N PRO A 332 1.68 -10.72 4.68
CA PRO A 332 0.83 -11.42 5.64
C PRO A 332 1.00 -10.95 7.09
N VAL A 333 2.21 -10.52 7.47
CA VAL A 333 2.50 -9.96 8.80
C VAL A 333 2.19 -8.47 8.81
N LEU A 334 2.79 -7.71 7.90
CA LEU A 334 2.69 -6.26 7.81
C LEU A 334 1.25 -5.76 7.65
N CYS A 335 0.44 -6.48 6.86
CA CYS A 335 -0.97 -6.22 6.61
C CYS A 335 -1.85 -7.28 7.27
N GLY A 336 -1.41 -7.85 8.41
CA GLY A 336 -2.09 -8.96 9.07
C GLY A 336 -3.55 -8.67 9.45
N ILE A 337 -3.90 -7.39 9.66
CA ILE A 337 -5.29 -6.97 9.84
C ILE A 337 -6.12 -7.19 8.58
N PHE A 338 -5.65 -6.71 7.42
CA PHE A 338 -6.34 -6.92 6.14
C PHE A 338 -6.47 -8.41 5.83
N LEU A 339 -5.42 -9.17 6.13
CA LEU A 339 -5.43 -10.62 5.97
C LEU A 339 -6.48 -11.27 6.88
N ALA A 340 -6.52 -10.92 8.17
CA ALA A 340 -7.48 -11.45 9.12
C ALA A 340 -8.93 -11.10 8.74
N GLU A 341 -9.17 -9.86 8.29
CA GLU A 341 -10.47 -9.41 7.81
C GLU A 341 -10.90 -10.19 6.56
N ASN A 342 -10.02 -10.32 5.57
CA ASN A 342 -10.30 -11.08 4.36
C ASN A 342 -10.53 -12.57 4.64
N LEU A 343 -9.65 -13.21 5.43
CA LEU A 343 -9.80 -14.60 5.84
C LEU A 343 -11.10 -14.84 6.61
N SER A 344 -11.51 -13.90 7.46
CA SER A 344 -12.78 -14.02 8.20
C SER A 344 -13.98 -14.14 7.25
N VAL A 345 -13.98 -13.38 6.14
CA VAL A 345 -15.02 -13.44 5.10
C VAL A 345 -14.94 -14.74 4.31
N VAL A 346 -13.74 -15.14 3.86
CA VAL A 346 -13.54 -16.37 3.10
C VAL A 346 -13.98 -17.60 3.90
N LEU A 347 -13.57 -17.69 5.17
CA LEU A 347 -13.95 -18.78 6.06
C LEU A 347 -15.46 -18.79 6.32
N GLN A 348 -16.05 -17.63 6.61
CA GLN A 348 -17.48 -17.51 6.85
C GLN A 348 -18.32 -17.96 5.65
N VAL A 349 -18.02 -17.45 4.45
CA VAL A 349 -18.78 -17.77 3.23
C VAL A 349 -18.59 -19.22 2.83
N SER A 350 -17.36 -19.74 2.91
CA SER A 350 -17.05 -21.13 2.57
C SER A 350 -17.76 -22.10 3.51
N TYR A 351 -17.74 -21.84 4.82
CA TYR A 351 -18.40 -22.66 5.82
C TYR A 351 -19.93 -22.59 5.71
N PHE A 352 -20.50 -21.41 5.46
CA PHE A 352 -21.95 -21.26 5.25
C PHE A 352 -22.42 -22.04 4.02
N LYS A 353 -21.69 -21.98 2.89
CA LYS A 353 -22.00 -22.76 1.68
C LYS A 353 -21.86 -24.26 1.92
N TYR A 354 -20.79 -24.68 2.59
CA TYR A 354 -20.53 -26.08 2.90
C TYR A 354 -21.63 -26.67 3.81
N THR A 355 -21.97 -25.98 4.90
CA THR A 355 -22.99 -26.44 5.85
C THR A 355 -24.38 -26.46 5.24
N LYS A 356 -24.73 -25.45 4.42
CA LYS A 356 -25.98 -25.46 3.66
C LYS A 356 -26.06 -26.65 2.69
N LYS A 357 -24.96 -26.99 2.02
CA LYS A 357 -24.90 -28.14 1.10
C LYS A 357 -24.96 -29.48 1.84
N ARG A 358 -24.33 -29.60 3.01
CA ARG A 358 -24.20 -30.87 3.75
C ARG A 358 -25.34 -31.15 4.73
N PHE A 359 -25.89 -30.11 5.35
CA PHE A 359 -26.84 -30.22 6.46
C PHE A 359 -28.18 -29.50 6.19
N GLY A 360 -28.40 -28.96 4.98
CA GLY A 360 -29.63 -28.23 4.60
C GLY A 360 -29.70 -26.79 5.12
N GLU A 361 -29.04 -26.49 6.25
CA GLU A 361 -29.01 -25.16 6.86
C GLU A 361 -27.61 -24.55 6.86
N GLY A 362 -27.53 -23.25 6.54
CA GLY A 362 -26.27 -22.50 6.55
C GLY A 362 -25.92 -22.07 7.97
N ARG A 363 -24.81 -22.58 8.50
CA ARG A 363 -24.27 -22.20 9.81
C ARG A 363 -23.17 -21.15 9.65
N ARG A 364 -23.03 -20.28 10.66
CA ARG A 364 -22.05 -19.18 10.70
C ARG A 364 -20.93 -19.49 11.69
N ILE A 365 -19.69 -19.13 11.36
CA ILE A 365 -18.54 -19.22 12.28
C ILE A 365 -18.53 -17.98 13.18
N PHE A 366 -18.60 -16.81 12.56
CA PHE A 366 -18.66 -15.51 13.23
C PHE A 366 -20.10 -15.00 13.24
N LEU A 367 -20.48 -14.26 14.28
CA LEU A 367 -21.77 -13.55 14.36
C LEU A 367 -22.07 -12.73 13.07
N MET A 368 -21.05 -12.04 12.57
CA MET A 368 -21.04 -11.33 11.30
C MET A 368 -19.60 -11.28 10.77
N SER A 369 -19.41 -11.28 9.45
CA SER A 369 -18.13 -11.05 8.79
C SER A 369 -18.22 -9.75 7.98
N PRO A 370 -17.17 -8.91 7.91
CA PRO A 370 -15.80 -9.14 8.41
C PRO A 370 -15.64 -9.10 9.95
N LEU A 371 -14.43 -9.33 10.46
CA LEU A 371 -14.12 -9.57 11.87
C LEU A 371 -14.47 -8.36 12.76
N HIS A 372 -14.30 -7.14 12.28
CA HIS A 372 -14.71 -5.95 13.06
C HIS A 372 -16.22 -5.94 13.35
N HIS A 373 -17.08 -6.39 12.43
CA HIS A 373 -18.53 -6.50 12.67
C HIS A 373 -18.87 -7.62 13.67
N HIS A 374 -18.06 -8.69 13.72
CA HIS A 374 -18.19 -9.70 14.77
C HIS A 374 -18.05 -9.08 16.17
N TYR A 375 -17.07 -8.20 16.36
CA TYR A 375 -16.86 -7.52 17.63
C TYR A 375 -17.95 -6.46 17.92
N GLN A 376 -18.44 -5.74 16.91
CA GLN A 376 -19.59 -4.84 17.10
C GLN A 376 -20.83 -5.60 17.57
N LYS A 377 -21.15 -6.77 16.97
CA LYS A 377 -22.27 -7.61 17.41
C LYS A 377 -22.08 -8.20 18.82
N LYS A 378 -20.84 -8.28 19.32
CA LYS A 378 -20.54 -8.61 20.73
C LYS A 378 -20.72 -7.42 21.69
N GLY A 379 -21.11 -6.24 21.21
CA GLY A 379 -21.35 -5.06 22.02
C GLY A 379 -20.11 -4.17 22.24
N TYR A 380 -19.02 -4.37 21.50
CA TYR A 380 -17.85 -3.49 21.59
C TYR A 380 -18.12 -2.17 20.85
N HIS A 381 -17.79 -1.05 21.48
CA HIS A 381 -17.84 0.27 20.85
C HIS A 381 -16.88 0.38 19.67
N GLU A 382 -17.28 1.06 18.59
CA GLU A 382 -16.50 1.17 17.35
C GLU A 382 -15.08 1.68 17.58
N SER A 383 -14.93 2.81 18.26
CA SER A 383 -13.61 3.39 18.56
C SER A 383 -12.71 2.42 19.33
N LYS A 384 -13.27 1.58 20.21
CA LYS A 384 -12.49 0.58 20.96
C LYS A 384 -11.99 -0.55 20.06
N ILE A 385 -12.78 -0.96 19.07
CA ILE A 385 -12.36 -1.95 18.06
C ILE A 385 -11.23 -1.36 17.22
N VAL A 386 -11.42 -0.15 16.71
CA VAL A 386 -10.44 0.55 15.86
C VAL A 386 -9.10 0.69 16.57
N THR A 387 -9.08 1.25 17.79
CA THR A 387 -7.84 1.42 18.55
C THR A 387 -7.15 0.09 18.85
N ARG A 388 -7.90 -0.98 19.14
CA ARG A 388 -7.31 -2.32 19.36
C ARG A 388 -6.69 -2.90 18.10
N PHE A 389 -7.34 -2.72 16.96
CA PHE A 389 -6.80 -3.12 15.68
C PHE A 389 -5.54 -2.31 15.36
N TRP A 390 -5.52 -1.00 15.64
CA TRP A 390 -4.30 -0.20 15.48
C TRP A 390 -3.16 -0.69 16.38
N ILE A 391 -3.43 -1.02 17.65
CA ILE A 391 -2.41 -1.60 18.56
C ILE A 391 -1.83 -2.88 17.97
N VAL A 392 -2.68 -3.80 17.48
CA VAL A 392 -2.22 -5.03 16.82
C VAL A 392 -1.41 -4.71 15.56
N GLY A 393 -1.86 -3.74 14.75
CA GLY A 393 -1.15 -3.29 13.56
C GLY A 393 0.25 -2.74 13.86
N ILE A 394 0.39 -1.94 14.92
CA ILE A 394 1.67 -1.42 15.39
C ILE A 394 2.59 -2.56 15.83
N LEU A 395 2.07 -3.53 16.59
CA LEU A 395 2.85 -4.71 17.00
C LEU A 395 3.33 -5.52 15.79
N LEU A 396 2.47 -5.73 14.80
CA LEU A 396 2.83 -6.43 13.56
C LEU A 396 3.86 -5.66 12.71
N ALA A 397 3.76 -4.33 12.66
CA ALA A 397 4.72 -3.48 11.98
C ALA A 397 6.10 -3.52 12.68
N ILE A 398 6.13 -3.44 14.01
CA ILE A 398 7.36 -3.58 14.81
C ILE A 398 7.97 -4.97 14.58
N LEU A 399 7.16 -6.04 14.64
CA LEU A 399 7.61 -7.40 14.37
C LEU A 399 8.25 -7.50 12.97
N SER A 400 7.62 -6.89 11.96
CA SER A 400 8.15 -6.86 10.59
C SER A 400 9.48 -6.10 10.47
N ILE A 401 9.71 -5.06 11.27
CA ILE A 401 10.97 -4.31 11.25
C ILE A 401 12.07 -5.09 11.99
N VAL A 402 11.74 -5.71 13.13
CA VAL A 402 12.69 -6.49 13.93
C VAL A 402 13.25 -7.67 13.14
N THR A 403 12.47 -8.27 12.24
CA THR A 403 12.96 -9.36 11.38
C THR A 403 14.08 -8.96 10.43
N LEU A 404 14.28 -7.67 10.15
CA LEU A 404 15.42 -7.21 9.35
C LEU A 404 16.76 -7.62 9.95
N LYS A 405 16.85 -7.61 11.29
CA LYS A 405 18.09 -7.92 12.02
C LYS A 405 18.23 -9.41 12.35
N LEU A 406 17.19 -10.21 12.12
CA LEU A 406 17.21 -11.66 12.42
C LEU A 406 17.87 -12.49 11.30
N ARG A 407 18.58 -11.87 10.37
CA ARG A 407 19.45 -12.53 9.38
C ARG A 407 20.78 -12.91 10.02
#